data_AF-A0A4Y9T6I6-F1
#
_entry.id   AF-A0A4Y9T6I6-F1
#
_cell.length_a   1.000
_cell.length_b   1.000
_cell.length_c   1.000
_cell.angle_alpha   90.00
_cell.angle_beta   90.00
_cell.angle_gamma   90.00
#
_symmetry.space_group_name_H-M   'P 1'
#
loop_
_entity.id
_entity.type
_entity.pdbx_description
1 polymer ?
#
loop_
_entity_poly.entity_id
_entity_poly.type
_entity_poly.pdbx_seq_one_letter_code
_entity_poly.pdbx_strand_id
1 'polypeptide(L)' 'HELANTPWLAGSEPTIADVAAYSYIAHAPEGNVSLDDYANIRAWLARVEALPGFVGMPRTVAGLQKTA' A
#
# COMPACT_ATOMS: atom_id res chain seq x y z
N HIS A 1 -14.01 0.00 5.24
CA HIS A 1 -14.66 1.30 5.50
C HIS A 1 -13.63 2.40 5.81
N GLU A 2 -12.57 2.14 6.59
CA GLU A 2 -11.54 3.16 6.93
C GLU A 2 -11.06 4.03 5.76
N LEU A 3 -10.36 3.46 4.77
CA LEU A 3 -9.83 4.23 3.63
C LEU A 3 -10.90 4.73 2.64
N ALA A 4 -12.16 4.37 2.84
CA ALA A 4 -13.27 4.99 2.13
C ALA A 4 -13.71 6.30 2.80
N ASN A 5 -13.44 6.45 4.11
CA ASN A 5 -13.85 7.59 4.92
C ASN A 5 -12.71 8.58 5.13
N THR A 6 -11.47 8.11 5.24
CA THR A 6 -10.28 8.92 5.51
C THR A 6 -9.15 8.64 4.52
N PRO A 7 -8.30 9.63 4.21
CA PRO A 7 -7.17 9.42 3.31
C PRO A 7 -6.06 8.55 3.91
N TRP A 8 -5.98 8.41 5.23
CA TRP A 8 -4.97 7.61 5.92
C TRP A 8 -5.61 6.66 6.92
N LEU A 9 -4.85 5.65 7.35
CA LEU A 9 -5.36 4.59 8.24
C LEU A 9 -5.79 5.10 9.62
N ALA A 10 -5.29 6.25 10.05
CA ALA A 10 -5.55 6.82 11.37
C ALA A 10 -6.07 8.28 11.30
N GLY A 11 -6.81 8.64 10.24
CA GLY A 11 -7.44 9.95 10.12
C GLY A 11 -7.02 10.74 8.88
N SER A 12 -6.92 12.07 9.02
CA SER A 12 -6.66 12.99 7.91
C SER A 12 -5.18 13.19 7.58
N GLU A 13 -4.27 12.72 8.43
CA GLU A 13 -2.82 12.86 8.27
C GLU A 13 -2.11 11.49 8.30
N PRO A 14 -0.96 11.34 7.59
CA PRO A 14 -0.20 10.10 7.60
C PRO A 14 0.43 9.86 8.97
N THR A 15 0.43 8.60 9.40
CA THR A 15 1.00 8.19 10.69
C THR A 15 1.88 6.96 10.54
N ILE A 16 2.50 6.52 11.65
CA ILE A 16 3.23 5.24 11.69
C ILE A 16 2.35 4.04 11.32
N ALA A 17 1.02 4.13 11.42
CA ALA A 17 0.11 3.08 10.99
C ALA A 17 0.23 2.83 9.49
N ASP A 18 0.36 3.90 8.69
CA ASP A 18 0.49 3.80 7.24
C ASP A 18 1.82 3.16 6.85
N VAL A 19 2.90 3.55 7.51
CA VAL A 19 4.24 2.97 7.30
C VAL A 19 4.27 1.49 7.67
N ALA A 20 3.68 1.13 8.82
CA ALA A 20 3.66 -0.26 9.29
C ALA A 20 2.83 -1.18 8.38
N ALA A 21 1.74 -0.68 7.82
CA ALA A 21 0.86 -1.46 6.93
C ALA A 21 1.38 -1.53 5.50
N TYR A 22 2.10 -0.51 5.03
CA TYR A 22 2.48 -0.34 3.63
C TYR A 22 3.21 -1.55 3.05
N SER A 23 4.28 -2.01 3.69
CA SER A 23 5.13 -3.08 3.13
C SER A 23 4.37 -4.38 2.91
N TYR A 24 3.50 -4.77 3.84
CA TYR A 24 2.70 -5.99 3.70
C TYR A 24 1.65 -5.88 2.61
N ILE A 25 0.99 -4.73 2.52
CA ILE A 25 -0.11 -4.54 1.57
C ILE A 25 0.44 -4.34 0.15
N ALA A 26 1.49 -3.53 -0.01
CA ALA A 26 2.13 -3.29 -1.31
C ALA A 26 2.66 -4.58 -1.96
N HIS A 27 3.08 -5.55 -1.14
CA HIS A 27 3.65 -6.82 -1.57
C HIS A 27 2.67 -7.99 -1.49
N ALA A 28 1.40 -7.74 -1.16
CA ALA A 28 0.34 -8.76 -1.18
C ALA A 28 0.26 -9.56 -2.50
N PRO A 29 0.51 -8.97 -3.70
CA PRO A 29 0.60 -9.73 -4.94
C PRO A 29 1.66 -10.84 -4.93
N GLU A 30 2.78 -10.67 -4.21
CA GLU A 30 3.81 -11.71 -4.06
C GLU A 30 3.27 -12.95 -3.33
N GLY A 31 2.28 -12.76 -2.45
CA GLY A 31 1.53 -13.79 -1.74
C GLY A 31 0.25 -14.26 -2.45
N ASN A 32 0.10 -13.97 -3.75
CA ASN A 32 -1.04 -14.35 -4.58
C ASN A 32 -2.38 -13.69 -4.19
N VAL A 33 -2.32 -12.49 -3.60
CA VAL A 33 -3.49 -11.66 -3.28
C VAL A 33 -3.54 -10.47 -4.24
N SER A 34 -4.58 -10.41 -5.10
CA SER A 34 -4.76 -9.27 -6.01
C SER A 34 -5.27 -8.03 -5.27
N LEU A 35 -4.80 -6.85 -5.71
CA LEU A 35 -5.26 -5.55 -5.24
C LEU A 35 -6.18 -4.83 -6.25
N ASP A 36 -6.50 -5.47 -7.37
CA ASP A 36 -7.20 -4.85 -8.51
C ASP A 36 -8.64 -4.43 -8.19
N ASP A 37 -9.28 -5.09 -7.24
CA ASP A 37 -10.65 -4.76 -6.80
C ASP A 37 -10.68 -3.73 -5.66
N TYR A 38 -9.53 -3.43 -5.05
CA TYR A 38 -9.44 -2.57 -3.86
C TYR A 38 -8.98 -1.15 -4.22
N ALA A 39 -9.86 -0.38 -4.88
CA ALA A 39 -9.53 0.97 -5.36
C ALA A 39 -9.00 1.91 -4.26
N ASN A 40 -9.61 1.90 -3.07
CA ASN A 40 -9.18 2.74 -1.95
C ASN A 40 -7.81 2.33 -1.39
N ILE A 41 -7.49 1.04 -1.43
CA ILE A 41 -6.16 0.54 -1.04
C ILE A 41 -5.12 0.99 -2.05
N ARG A 42 -5.38 0.86 -3.36
CA ARG A 42 -4.46 1.33 -4.39
C ARG A 42 -4.22 2.84 -4.33
N ALA A 43 -5.27 3.62 -4.09
CA ALA A 43 -5.16 5.07 -3.90
C ALA A 43 -4.35 5.42 -2.64
N TRP A 44 -4.51 4.67 -1.56
CA TRP A 44 -3.71 4.83 -0.34
C TRP A 44 -2.24 4.45 -0.55
N LEU A 45 -1.95 3.34 -1.22
CA LEU A 45 -0.58 2.94 -1.57
C LEU A 45 0.14 4.05 -2.36
N ALA A 46 -0.50 4.56 -3.41
CA ALA A 46 0.05 5.66 -4.21
C ALA A 46 0.28 6.93 -3.36
N ARG A 47 -0.56 7.18 -2.35
CA ARG A 47 -0.40 8.32 -1.44
C ARG A 47 0.79 8.13 -0.49
N VAL A 48 1.00 6.92 0.04
CA VAL A 48 2.18 6.58 0.86
C VAL A 48 3.46 6.71 0.03
N GLU A 49 3.47 6.17 -1.18
CA GLU A 49 4.63 6.23 -2.09
C GLU A 49 5.01 7.67 -2.49
N ALA A 50 4.06 8.61 -2.43
CA ALA A 50 4.28 10.03 -2.73
C ALA A 50 4.79 10.87 -1.54
N LEU A 51 4.93 10.29 -0.34
CA LEU A 51 5.42 11.02 0.84
C LEU A 51 6.90 11.42 0.68
N PRO A 52 7.31 12.61 1.15
CA PRO A 52 8.71 13.01 1.15
C PRO A 52 9.59 12.01 1.92
N GLY A 53 10.67 11.56 1.29
CA GLY A 53 11.59 10.60 1.91
C GLY A 53 11.11 9.15 1.87
N PHE A 54 10.05 8.84 1.10
CA PHE A 54 9.62 7.47 0.90
C PHE A 54 10.72 6.61 0.27
N VAL A 55 10.96 5.43 0.86
CA VAL A 55 11.87 4.41 0.33
C VAL A 55 11.07 3.13 0.16
N GLY A 56 10.86 2.74 -1.10
CA GLY A 56 10.13 1.53 -1.43
C GLY A 56 10.88 0.26 -1.01
N MET A 57 10.16 -0.70 -0.43
CA MET A 57 10.69 -2.04 -0.23
C MET A 57 10.89 -2.72 -1.61
N PRO A 58 12.07 -3.30 -1.88
CA PRO A 58 12.30 -4.05 -3.12
C PRO A 58 11.24 -5.12 -3.33
N ARG A 59 10.78 -5.28 -4.58
CA ARG A 59 9.82 -6.31 -4.94
C ARG A 59 10.53 -7.58 -5.40
N THR A 60 9.89 -8.71 -5.13
CA THR A 60 10.30 -10.02 -5.64
C THR A 60 9.36 -10.44 -6.76
N VAL A 61 9.88 -10.97 -7.86
CA VAL A 61 9.05 -11.58 -8.91
C VAL A 61 8.53 -12.92 -8.39
N ALA A 62 7.40 -12.89 -7.69
CA ALA A 62 6.74 -14.03 -7.07
C ALA A 62 5.22 -13.87 -7.12
N GLY A 63 4.46 -14.97 -7.07
CA GLY A 63 3.00 -14.94 -7.06
C GLY A 63 2.41 -14.19 -8.26
N LEU A 64 1.55 -13.20 -7.98
CA LEU A 64 0.95 -12.30 -8.97
C LEU A 64 1.85 -11.12 -9.35
N GLN A 65 2.99 -10.93 -8.68
CA GLN A 65 3.97 -9.89 -9.00
C GLN A 65 4.81 -10.29 -10.21
N LYS A 66 4.56 -9.65 -11.36
CA LYS A 66 5.21 -10.01 -12.64
C LYS A 66 6.45 -9.18 -12.96
N THR A 67 6.71 -8.11 -12.21
CA THR A 67 7.84 -7.20 -12.42
C THR A 67 8.47 -6.80 -11.09
N ALA A 68 9.78 -6.55 -11.08
CA ALA A 68 10.47 -5.94 -9.93
C ALA A 68 10.15 -4.44 -9.85
#